data_AF-A0AAV0ISW9-F1
#
_entry.id   AF-A0AAV0ISW9-F1
#
_cell.length_a   1.000
_cell.length_b   1.000
_cell.length_c   1.000
_cell.angle_alpha   90.00
_cell.angle_beta   90.00
_cell.angle_gamma   90.00
#
_symmetry.space_group_name_H-M   'P 1'
#
loop_
_entity.id
_entity.type
_entity.pdbx_description
1 polymer ?
#
loop_
_entity_poly.entity_id
_entity_poly.type
_entity_poly.pdbx_seq_one_letter_code
_entity_poly.pdbx_strand_id
1 'polypeptide(L)'
;MALPHLNLPSIPSPASCCCCRCQHFRILRGNAPPTHSLLVGFARRPVISSPAGLGGFLSGSLSRGLRKRAVTVSPWILNAATPTRVLDNATAPATATVEINVTCYQLLGLRNQAEKDEVVKSVIQLKSAEVEDGYTMDAIMSRKDLLMDVRDKVLFEPEYAGNVRDKIPPKSSLYIPWAWLPGALSLLQEVGEEKLVLDIGRKAIQKPDAKPYIHDILLSMALAECAIAKINFENNKVSFGFEALARAQCLLRSKISLGKMALLAQIEESLEELAPACTLEILSMPRSPENAERRRGAIAALRELLRQGLDAEMSCRVQDWPCFLIQAFNRLMATEIVDLLPWDDLALTRRNKKSLESHTQRAVIDFDCFYVALIAHIALGFSFKQTKLINRAKDICGTLIASEGIDLKLEEAFCLFLLGEGNEAQVIDKLQQLELNVNPAPRILISGKEKNVATSVKSPVTSC
;
A
#
# COMPACT_ATOMS: atom_id res chain seq x y z
N MET A 1 -21.93 40.56 -17.04
CA MET A 1 -21.00 40.82 -18.15
C MET A 1 -20.16 39.57 -18.34
N ALA A 2 -20.44 38.86 -19.42
CA ALA A 2 -19.74 37.66 -19.85
C ALA A 2 -18.73 38.04 -20.93
N LEU A 3 -17.49 37.58 -20.79
CA LEU A 3 -16.42 37.54 -21.78
C LEU A 3 -15.53 36.32 -21.44
N PRO A 4 -14.82 35.72 -22.41
CA PRO A 4 -14.95 34.30 -22.72
C PRO A 4 -13.73 33.47 -22.32
N HIS A 5 -13.93 32.14 -22.39
CA HIS A 5 -12.97 31.06 -22.27
C HIS A 5 -11.57 31.38 -22.85
N LEU A 6 -10.59 31.53 -21.97
CA LEU A 6 -9.17 31.34 -22.27
C LEU A 6 -8.86 29.85 -22.23
N ASN A 7 -8.77 29.24 -23.41
CA ASN A 7 -8.15 27.93 -23.60
C ASN A 7 -6.65 28.08 -23.31
N LEU A 8 -6.20 27.58 -22.16
CA LEU A 8 -4.78 27.37 -21.89
C LEU A 8 -4.25 26.26 -22.81
N PRO A 9 -3.09 26.45 -23.47
CA PRO A 9 -2.49 25.42 -24.28
C PRO A 9 -2.03 24.25 -23.40
N SER A 10 -2.42 23.05 -23.82
CA SER A 10 -1.95 21.78 -23.29
C SER A 10 -0.42 21.74 -23.31
N ILE A 11 0.19 21.65 -22.12
CA ILE A 11 1.62 21.40 -21.98
C ILE A 11 1.90 20.02 -22.59
N PRO A 12 2.87 19.90 -23.53
CA PRO A 12 3.20 18.62 -24.12
C PRO A 12 3.77 17.69 -23.05
N SER A 13 3.19 16.50 -22.93
CA SER A 13 3.74 15.41 -22.12
C SER A 13 5.20 15.16 -22.52
N PRO A 14 6.15 15.13 -21.57
CA PRO A 14 7.42 14.50 -21.84
C PRO A 14 7.15 13.01 -22.08
N ALA A 15 7.52 12.57 -23.28
CA ALA A 15 7.49 11.20 -23.71
C ALA A 15 8.15 10.26 -22.69
N SER A 16 7.62 9.05 -22.66
CA SER A 16 8.02 7.91 -21.83
C SER A 16 9.51 7.87 -21.46
N CYS A 17 9.82 8.08 -20.18
CA CYS A 17 11.06 7.56 -19.62
C CYS A 17 10.88 6.04 -19.43
N CYS A 18 11.25 5.29 -20.48
CA CYS A 18 11.23 3.83 -20.54
C CYS A 18 12.27 3.12 -19.64
N CYS A 19 12.90 3.82 -18.68
CA CYS A 19 14.07 3.29 -17.95
C CYS A 19 13.81 2.84 -16.51
N CYS A 20 12.59 2.95 -15.97
CA CYS A 20 12.23 2.31 -14.70
C CYS A 20 11.33 1.09 -14.92
N ARG A 21 11.78 0.15 -15.75
CA ARG A 21 11.31 -1.23 -15.66
C ARG A 21 11.74 -1.73 -14.28
N CYS A 22 10.79 -1.80 -13.35
CA CYS A 22 10.95 -2.32 -12.00
C CYS A 22 11.82 -3.59 -11.98
N GLN A 23 13.12 -3.45 -11.68
CA GLN A 23 14.01 -4.57 -11.44
C GLN A 23 13.75 -5.24 -10.08
N HIS A 24 12.82 -4.71 -9.27
CA HIS A 24 12.45 -5.26 -7.97
C HIS A 24 11.34 -6.32 -7.97
N PHE A 25 10.79 -6.71 -9.13
CA PHE A 25 9.77 -7.78 -9.23
C PHE A 25 10.32 -9.20 -9.43
N ARG A 26 11.60 -9.45 -9.07
CA ARG A 26 12.23 -10.77 -9.25
C ARG A 26 12.00 -11.74 -8.09
N ILE A 27 11.47 -11.30 -6.96
CA ILE A 27 11.24 -12.18 -5.80
C ILE A 27 9.92 -12.99 -5.94
N LEU A 28 9.01 -12.63 -6.86
CA LEU A 28 7.73 -13.34 -7.05
C LEU A 28 7.46 -13.87 -8.47
N ARG A 29 8.33 -13.62 -9.46
CA ARG A 29 8.20 -14.20 -10.81
C ARG A 29 9.13 -15.40 -11.00
N GLY A 30 8.68 -16.57 -10.54
CA GLY A 30 9.15 -17.84 -11.09
C GLY A 30 8.40 -18.13 -12.38
N ASN A 31 9.08 -18.10 -13.53
CA ASN A 31 8.51 -18.55 -14.80
C ASN A 31 8.54 -20.09 -14.86
N ALA A 32 7.38 -20.74 -14.81
CA ALA A 32 7.18 -22.13 -15.22
C ALA A 32 5.77 -22.30 -15.83
N PRO A 33 5.57 -23.19 -16.83
CA PRO A 33 4.30 -23.35 -17.54
C PRO A 33 3.24 -24.08 -16.69
N PRO A 34 1.95 -24.08 -17.08
CA PRO A 34 0.87 -24.40 -16.17
C PRO A 34 0.71 -25.91 -16.02
N THR A 35 1.09 -26.42 -14.84
CA THR A 35 0.59 -27.70 -14.34
C THR A 35 0.30 -27.56 -12.85
N HIS A 36 -0.84 -28.11 -12.45
CA HIS A 36 -1.44 -28.08 -11.13
C HIS A 36 -0.46 -28.30 -9.96
N SER A 37 -0.79 -27.67 -8.83
CA SER A 37 -0.27 -27.87 -7.46
C SER A 37 1.21 -27.50 -7.22
N LEU A 38 1.46 -26.29 -6.71
CA LEU A 38 2.63 -25.96 -5.89
C LEU A 38 2.25 -24.91 -4.83
N LEU A 39 2.01 -25.41 -3.61
CA LEU A 39 2.10 -24.64 -2.36
C LEU A 39 3.50 -24.00 -2.31
N VAL A 40 3.53 -22.69 -2.12
CA VAL A 40 4.77 -21.90 -2.12
C VAL A 40 5.48 -22.11 -0.80
N GLY A 41 6.51 -22.97 -0.80
CA GLY A 41 7.53 -22.97 0.24
C GLY A 41 8.31 -21.66 0.18
N PHE A 42 8.23 -20.86 1.25
CA PHE A 42 9.18 -19.79 1.53
C PHE A 42 10.56 -20.44 1.78
N ALA A 43 11.40 -20.48 0.74
CA ALA A 43 12.69 -21.13 0.79
C ALA A 43 13.65 -20.47 1.81
N ARG A 44 14.13 -21.28 2.76
CA ARG A 44 15.24 -20.94 3.68
C ARG A 44 16.53 -20.71 2.90
N ARG A 45 17.28 -19.65 3.22
CA ARG A 45 18.73 -19.56 2.91
C ARG A 45 19.54 -20.24 4.02
N PRO A 46 20.62 -20.98 3.71
CA PRO A 46 21.45 -21.62 4.72
C PRO A 46 22.38 -20.59 5.39
N VAL A 47 22.47 -20.69 6.72
CA VAL A 47 23.47 -20.04 7.56
C VAL A 47 24.80 -20.78 7.38
N ILE A 48 25.84 -20.07 6.94
CA ILE A 48 27.22 -20.59 6.94
C ILE A 48 27.91 -20.07 8.19
N SER A 49 28.48 -21.02 8.93
CA SER A 49 29.20 -20.91 10.19
C SER A 49 30.51 -20.11 10.11
N SER A 50 30.81 -19.38 11.19
CA SER A 50 32.10 -18.72 11.49
C SER A 50 33.29 -19.69 11.63
N PRO A 51 34.52 -19.16 11.77
CA PRO A 51 35.13 -19.20 13.11
C PRO A 51 35.87 -17.92 13.57
N ALA A 52 35.73 -17.70 14.89
CA ALA A 52 36.60 -17.11 15.93
C ALA A 52 37.75 -16.11 15.63
N GLY A 53 37.82 -15.06 16.47
CA GLY A 53 39.05 -14.29 16.73
C GLY A 53 38.92 -13.00 17.56
N LEU A 54 38.80 -13.14 18.89
CA LEU A 54 39.30 -12.30 20.02
C LEU A 54 39.34 -10.75 20.00
N GLY A 55 38.86 -10.16 21.12
CA GLY A 55 39.16 -8.81 21.65
C GLY A 55 37.90 -7.92 21.68
N GLY A 56 37.18 -7.67 22.76
CA GLY A 56 37.60 -7.36 24.13
C GLY A 56 37.68 -5.84 24.28
N PHE A 57 36.61 -5.17 24.72
CA PHE A 57 36.63 -3.96 25.57
C PHE A 57 35.21 -3.55 26.01
N LEU A 58 35.12 -3.20 27.29
CA LEU A 58 33.94 -2.78 28.03
C LEU A 58 33.58 -1.32 27.70
N SER A 59 32.29 -1.01 27.55
CA SER A 59 31.70 0.19 28.17
C SER A 59 30.18 0.12 28.13
N GLY A 60 29.56 0.30 29.29
CA GLY A 60 28.11 0.32 29.47
C GLY A 60 27.51 1.69 29.17
N SER A 61 26.28 1.70 28.64
CA SER A 61 25.39 2.84 28.79
C SER A 61 23.94 2.46 28.48
N LEU A 62 23.06 3.06 29.27
CA LEU A 62 21.62 2.90 29.37
C LEU A 62 20.88 2.78 28.02
N SER A 63 20.14 1.69 27.85
CA SER A 63 19.16 1.54 26.77
C SER A 63 17.85 2.24 27.16
N ARG A 64 17.66 3.48 26.70
CA ARG A 64 16.33 4.11 26.65
C ARG A 64 15.49 3.38 25.60
N GLY A 65 14.38 2.78 26.02
CA GLY A 65 13.48 2.03 25.16
C GLY A 65 12.84 2.91 24.08
N LEU A 66 13.21 2.67 22.82
CA LEU A 66 12.56 3.25 21.65
C LEU A 66 11.33 2.42 21.29
N ARG A 67 10.14 2.97 21.53
CA ARG A 67 8.87 2.44 21.00
C ARG A 67 8.82 2.69 19.49
N LYS A 68 8.99 1.63 18.68
CA LYS A 68 8.58 1.64 17.27
C LYS A 68 7.06 1.87 17.22
N ARG A 69 6.61 3.03 16.75
CA ARG A 69 5.19 3.31 16.50
C ARG A 69 4.81 2.56 15.22
N ALA A 70 4.04 1.48 15.40
CA ALA A 70 3.41 0.77 14.30
C ALA A 70 2.46 1.71 13.53
N VAL A 71 2.43 1.56 12.21
CA VAL A 71 1.40 2.10 11.32
C VAL A 71 0.04 1.74 11.93
N THR A 72 -0.69 2.76 12.37
CA THR A 72 -1.98 2.59 13.01
C THR A 72 -3.04 2.39 11.93
N VAL A 73 -3.26 1.14 11.55
CA VAL A 73 -4.54 0.74 10.95
C VAL A 73 -5.54 0.70 12.11
N SER A 74 -6.60 1.50 12.01
CA SER A 74 -7.65 1.62 13.03
C SER A 74 -8.14 0.24 13.49
N PRO A 75 -8.11 -0.07 14.80
CA PRO A 75 -8.65 -1.32 15.30
C PRO A 75 -10.17 -1.38 15.10
N TRP A 76 -10.66 -2.46 14.51
CA TRP A 76 -12.07 -2.79 14.57
C TRP A 76 -12.42 -3.10 16.03
N ILE A 77 -13.23 -2.24 16.64
CA ILE A 77 -13.69 -2.37 18.03
C ILE A 77 -14.69 -3.53 18.08
N LEU A 78 -14.28 -4.66 18.67
CA LEU A 78 -15.19 -5.70 19.13
C LEU A 78 -15.84 -5.23 20.44
N ASN A 79 -17.12 -4.87 20.36
CA ASN A 79 -17.91 -4.50 21.52
C ASN A 79 -17.99 -5.67 22.51
N ALA A 80 -17.50 -5.47 23.73
CA ALA A 80 -17.66 -6.41 24.83
C ALA A 80 -19.07 -6.28 25.42
N ALA A 81 -19.88 -7.32 25.27
CA ALA A 81 -21.13 -7.47 26.02
C ALA A 81 -20.86 -8.08 27.40
N THR A 82 -21.52 -7.53 28.41
CA THR A 82 -21.46 -7.87 29.84
C THR A 82 -21.91 -9.31 30.15
N PRO A 83 -21.39 -9.94 31.22
CA PRO A 83 -21.68 -11.35 31.52
C PRO A 83 -22.99 -11.48 32.30
N THR A 84 -23.96 -12.24 31.78
CA THR A 84 -25.09 -12.72 32.56
C THR A 84 -24.77 -14.12 33.06
N ARG A 85 -24.70 -14.29 34.39
CA ARG A 85 -24.48 -15.58 35.06
C ARG A 85 -25.71 -16.46 34.86
N VAL A 86 -25.53 -17.67 34.36
CA VAL A 86 -26.51 -18.75 34.45
C VAL A 86 -25.81 -19.97 35.04
N LEU A 87 -26.47 -20.53 36.04
CA LEU A 87 -26.06 -21.58 36.97
C LEU A 87 -25.86 -22.93 36.25
N ASP A 88 -24.79 -23.63 36.65
CA ASP A 88 -24.40 -24.96 36.17
C ASP A 88 -25.49 -26.02 36.39
N ASN A 89 -25.63 -26.91 35.40
CA ASN A 89 -26.06 -28.28 35.65
C ASN A 89 -25.18 -29.24 34.83
N ALA A 90 -24.42 -30.04 35.55
CA ALA A 90 -23.50 -31.03 35.02
C ALA A 90 -24.24 -32.14 34.28
N THR A 91 -23.97 -32.28 32.99
CA THR A 91 -24.15 -33.49 32.20
C THR A 91 -22.99 -33.49 31.20
N ALA A 92 -22.35 -34.66 30.99
CA ALA A 92 -21.12 -34.85 30.20
C ALA A 92 -21.07 -33.96 28.94
N PRO A 93 -19.90 -33.38 28.57
CA PRO A 93 -19.86 -32.44 27.45
C PRO A 93 -20.23 -33.21 26.19
N ALA A 94 -21.44 -32.96 25.68
CA ALA A 94 -21.75 -33.24 24.29
C ALA A 94 -20.60 -32.69 23.46
N THR A 95 -20.00 -33.51 22.61
CA THR A 95 -18.95 -33.13 21.67
C THR A 95 -19.51 -32.01 20.80
N ALA A 96 -19.30 -30.76 21.22
CA ALA A 96 -19.88 -29.61 20.55
C ALA A 96 -19.43 -29.64 19.08
N THR A 97 -20.41 -29.74 18.19
CA THR A 97 -20.19 -29.75 16.75
C THR A 97 -20.37 -28.36 16.18
N VAL A 98 -19.67 -28.09 15.09
CA VAL A 98 -19.78 -26.87 14.30
C VAL A 98 -20.19 -27.25 12.89
N GLU A 99 -21.18 -26.53 12.37
CA GLU A 99 -21.56 -26.60 10.96
C GLU A 99 -20.68 -25.67 10.14
N ILE A 100 -20.07 -26.21 9.09
CA ILE A 100 -19.37 -25.46 8.05
C ILE A 100 -20.06 -25.65 6.71
N ASN A 101 -20.29 -24.55 6.00
CA ASN A 101 -20.99 -24.52 4.71
C ASN A 101 -20.01 -24.82 3.56
N VAL A 102 -19.49 -26.04 3.51
CA VAL A 102 -18.57 -26.52 2.46
C VAL A 102 -18.96 -27.94 2.04
N THR A 103 -18.72 -28.28 0.78
CA THR A 103 -18.82 -29.67 0.32
C THR A 103 -17.56 -30.45 0.69
N CYS A 104 -17.67 -31.77 0.82
CA CYS A 104 -16.51 -32.65 0.97
C CYS A 104 -15.54 -32.53 -0.21
N TYR A 105 -16.03 -32.32 -1.43
CA TYR A 105 -15.19 -32.08 -2.61
C TYR A 105 -14.36 -30.79 -2.49
N GLN A 106 -14.93 -29.71 -1.95
CA GLN A 106 -14.18 -28.47 -1.72
C GLN A 106 -13.02 -28.65 -0.74
N LEU A 107 -13.22 -29.39 0.35
CA LEU A 107 -12.14 -29.73 1.29
C LEU A 107 -11.01 -30.55 0.65
N LEU A 108 -11.32 -31.27 -0.44
CA LEU A 108 -10.36 -32.03 -1.23
C LEU A 108 -9.81 -31.25 -2.43
N GLY A 109 -10.22 -30.00 -2.65
CA GLY A 109 -9.80 -29.20 -3.82
C GLY A 109 -10.33 -29.76 -5.14
N LEU A 110 -11.47 -30.44 -5.11
CA LEU A 110 -12.08 -31.13 -6.25
C LEU A 110 -13.41 -30.49 -6.66
N ARG A 111 -13.82 -30.76 -7.89
CA ARG A 111 -15.17 -30.41 -8.36
C ARG A 111 -16.18 -31.42 -7.80
N ASN A 112 -17.42 -30.97 -7.59
CA ASN A 112 -18.55 -31.73 -7.03
C ASN A 112 -18.96 -33.02 -7.79
N GLN A 113 -18.22 -33.42 -8.83
CA GLN A 113 -18.49 -34.58 -9.68
C GLN A 113 -17.21 -35.38 -9.96
N ALA A 114 -16.16 -35.17 -9.16
CA ALA A 114 -14.90 -35.85 -9.34
C ALA A 114 -15.06 -37.37 -9.17
N GLU A 115 -14.33 -38.13 -9.99
CA GLU A 115 -14.38 -39.59 -9.95
C GLU A 115 -13.71 -40.15 -8.69
N LYS A 116 -14.08 -41.38 -8.29
CA LYS A 116 -13.53 -42.01 -7.07
C LYS A 116 -12.00 -42.08 -7.08
N ASP A 117 -11.41 -42.30 -8.26
CA ASP A 117 -9.95 -42.37 -8.39
C ASP A 117 -9.29 -40.99 -8.21
N GLU A 118 -9.94 -39.92 -8.69
CA GLU A 118 -9.50 -38.54 -8.45
C GLU A 118 -9.59 -38.16 -6.96
N VAL A 119 -10.63 -38.61 -6.27
CA VAL A 119 -10.79 -38.46 -4.81
C VAL A 119 -9.62 -39.11 -4.07
N VAL A 120 -9.31 -40.37 -4.39
CA VAL A 120 -8.20 -41.10 -3.76
C VAL A 120 -6.88 -40.41 -4.05
N LYS A 121 -6.64 -39.99 -5.30
CA LYS A 121 -5.41 -39.27 -5.68
C LYS A 121 -5.25 -37.95 -4.93
N SER A 122 -6.30 -37.13 -4.84
CA SER A 122 -6.24 -35.87 -4.09
C SER A 122 -5.94 -36.10 -2.62
N VAL A 123 -6.60 -37.08 -1.99
CA VAL A 123 -6.34 -37.44 -0.58
C VAL A 123 -4.89 -37.87 -0.37
N ILE A 124 -4.32 -38.65 -1.27
CA ILE A 124 -2.90 -39.05 -1.19
C ILE A 124 -2.00 -37.80 -1.28
N GLN A 125 -2.27 -36.90 -2.22
CA GLN A 125 -1.52 -35.66 -2.38
C GLN A 125 -1.59 -34.78 -1.14
N LEU A 126 -2.79 -34.47 -0.65
CA LEU A 126 -3.02 -33.67 0.56
C LEU A 126 -2.38 -34.32 1.78
N LYS A 127 -2.48 -35.64 1.94
CA LYS A 127 -1.84 -36.36 3.05
C LYS A 127 -0.32 -36.25 3.03
N SER A 128 0.28 -36.20 1.84
CA SER A 128 1.73 -36.04 1.65
C SER A 128 2.20 -34.59 1.70
N ALA A 129 1.30 -33.61 1.57
CA ALA A 129 1.64 -32.20 1.60
C ALA A 129 2.18 -31.78 2.96
N GLU A 130 3.26 -30.98 2.93
CA GLU A 130 3.81 -30.35 4.13
C GLU A 130 2.80 -29.34 4.68
N VAL A 131 2.56 -29.42 5.98
CA VAL A 131 1.73 -28.44 6.68
C VAL A 131 2.63 -27.26 7.05
N GLU A 132 2.14 -26.05 6.84
CA GLU A 132 2.87 -24.83 7.16
C GLU A 132 3.34 -24.81 8.63
N ASP A 133 4.53 -24.23 8.86
CA ASP A 133 5.08 -24.11 10.20
C ASP A 133 4.17 -23.26 11.10
N GLY A 134 4.00 -23.69 12.36
CA GLY A 134 3.31 -22.94 13.41
C GLY A 134 1.98 -23.55 13.87
N TYR A 135 1.40 -24.47 13.10
CA TYR A 135 0.22 -25.21 13.58
C TYR A 135 0.55 -26.07 14.80
N THR A 136 -0.42 -26.20 15.70
CA THR A 136 -0.34 -27.13 16.82
C THR A 136 -0.39 -28.58 16.34
N MET A 137 0.15 -29.50 17.15
CA MET A 137 0.09 -30.93 16.84
C MET A 137 -1.36 -31.43 16.75
N ASP A 138 -2.25 -30.90 17.60
CA ASP A 138 -3.67 -31.21 17.58
C ASP A 138 -4.32 -30.80 16.26
N ALA A 139 -3.98 -29.62 15.72
CA ALA A 139 -4.46 -29.19 14.41
C ALA A 139 -3.95 -30.11 13.29
N ILE A 140 -2.67 -30.48 13.30
CA ILE A 140 -2.06 -31.41 12.32
C ILE A 140 -2.72 -32.79 12.36
N MET A 141 -3.02 -33.31 13.55
CA MET A 141 -3.72 -34.58 13.71
C MET A 141 -5.17 -34.48 13.24
N SER A 142 -5.88 -33.43 13.66
CA SER A 142 -7.26 -33.20 13.24
C SER A 142 -7.41 -33.04 11.73
N ARG A 143 -6.43 -32.43 11.05
CA ARG A 143 -6.33 -32.33 9.59
C ARG A 143 -6.29 -33.72 8.95
N LYS A 144 -5.46 -34.63 9.47
CA LYS A 144 -5.33 -36.00 8.95
C LYS A 144 -6.61 -36.81 9.19
N ASP A 145 -7.18 -36.71 10.38
CA ASP A 145 -8.41 -37.43 10.73
C ASP A 145 -9.58 -36.96 9.87
N LEU A 146 -9.75 -35.64 9.73
CA LEU A 146 -10.77 -35.04 8.88
C LEU A 146 -10.58 -35.44 7.40
N LEU A 147 -9.35 -35.47 6.90
CA LEU A 147 -9.09 -35.87 5.52
C LEU A 147 -9.56 -37.31 5.23
N MET A 148 -9.36 -38.22 6.19
CA MET A 148 -9.80 -39.62 6.08
C MET A 148 -11.33 -39.73 6.20
N ASP A 149 -11.94 -38.99 7.12
CA ASP A 149 -13.41 -38.92 7.29
C ASP A 149 -14.11 -38.37 6.04
N VAL A 150 -13.60 -37.27 5.48
CA VAL A 150 -14.12 -36.65 4.24
C VAL A 150 -13.99 -37.60 3.05
N ARG A 151 -12.86 -38.33 2.94
CA ARG A 151 -12.69 -39.36 1.92
C ARG A 151 -13.79 -40.43 2.02
N ASP A 152 -14.00 -40.95 3.22
CA ASP A 152 -14.96 -42.06 3.42
C ASP A 152 -16.39 -41.61 3.16
N LYS A 153 -16.76 -40.40 3.59
CA LYS A 153 -18.03 -39.76 3.25
C LYS A 153 -18.25 -39.67 1.74
N VAL A 154 -17.25 -39.22 0.98
CA VAL A 154 -17.40 -39.11 -0.49
C VAL A 154 -17.45 -40.47 -1.18
N LEU A 155 -16.74 -41.49 -0.66
CA LEU A 155 -16.67 -42.79 -1.31
C LEU A 155 -17.88 -43.70 -1.00
N PHE A 156 -18.47 -43.55 0.18
CA PHE A 156 -19.44 -44.49 0.74
C PHE A 156 -20.78 -43.88 1.13
N GLU A 157 -20.88 -42.55 1.35
CA GLU A 157 -22.12 -41.88 1.75
C GLU A 157 -22.73 -41.07 0.58
N PRO A 158 -23.84 -41.53 -0.02
CA PRO A 158 -24.40 -40.92 -1.24
C PRO A 158 -24.87 -39.48 -1.04
N GLU A 159 -25.22 -39.06 0.17
CA GLU A 159 -25.59 -37.69 0.49
C GLU A 159 -24.42 -36.70 0.32
N TYR A 160 -23.19 -37.12 0.63
CA TYR A 160 -22.00 -36.27 0.49
C TYR A 160 -21.37 -36.38 -0.90
N ALA A 161 -21.51 -37.53 -1.57
CA ALA A 161 -21.08 -37.71 -2.95
C ALA A 161 -22.00 -37.01 -3.97
N GLY A 162 -23.30 -36.94 -3.67
CA GLY A 162 -24.32 -36.57 -4.65
C GLY A 162 -24.52 -37.64 -5.73
N ASN A 163 -25.39 -37.35 -6.70
CA ASN A 163 -25.66 -38.25 -7.82
C ASN A 163 -25.86 -37.48 -9.12
N VAL A 164 -24.91 -37.64 -10.05
CA VAL A 164 -24.89 -36.97 -11.35
C VAL A 164 -26.06 -37.41 -12.24
N ARG A 165 -26.45 -38.70 -12.20
CA ARG A 165 -27.53 -39.25 -13.02
C ARG A 165 -28.89 -38.70 -12.60
N ASP A 166 -29.10 -38.60 -11.29
CA ASP A 166 -30.36 -38.12 -10.71
C ASP A 166 -30.36 -36.59 -10.46
N LYS A 167 -29.32 -35.87 -10.90
CA LYS A 167 -29.11 -34.42 -10.70
C LYS A 167 -29.18 -33.99 -9.22
N ILE A 168 -28.79 -34.87 -8.32
CA ILE A 168 -28.73 -34.59 -6.87
C ILE A 168 -27.35 -34.00 -6.57
N PRO A 169 -27.27 -32.74 -6.12
CA PRO A 169 -25.98 -32.14 -5.76
C PRO A 169 -25.43 -32.77 -4.46
N PRO A 170 -24.10 -32.77 -4.26
CA PRO A 170 -23.52 -33.18 -2.99
C PRO A 170 -23.95 -32.24 -1.87
N LYS A 171 -24.08 -32.79 -0.65
CA LYS A 171 -24.41 -32.02 0.55
C LYS A 171 -23.37 -30.92 0.81
N SER A 172 -23.87 -29.70 1.01
CA SER A 172 -23.09 -28.48 1.18
C SER A 172 -22.90 -28.03 2.63
N SER A 173 -23.34 -28.84 3.60
CA SER A 173 -23.11 -28.61 5.02
C SER A 173 -22.42 -29.83 5.64
N LEU A 174 -21.30 -29.57 6.31
CA LEU A 174 -20.53 -30.58 7.03
C LEU A 174 -20.55 -30.24 8.52
N TYR A 175 -20.95 -31.20 9.34
CA TYR A 175 -20.89 -31.11 10.80
C TYR A 175 -19.62 -31.81 11.27
N ILE A 176 -18.76 -31.07 11.95
CA ILE A 176 -17.50 -31.57 12.51
C ILE A 176 -17.39 -31.20 13.98
N PRO A 177 -16.65 -31.96 14.80
CA PRO A 177 -16.27 -31.51 16.14
C PRO A 177 -15.50 -30.19 16.06
N TRP A 178 -15.65 -29.32 17.06
CA TRP A 178 -14.87 -28.08 17.13
C TRP A 178 -13.35 -28.31 17.05
N ALA A 179 -12.87 -29.43 17.60
CA ALA A 179 -11.47 -29.83 17.53
C ALA A 179 -10.96 -30.06 16.09
N TRP A 180 -11.84 -30.32 15.13
CA TRP A 180 -11.49 -30.55 13.73
C TRP A 180 -11.56 -29.28 12.88
N LEU A 181 -12.09 -28.18 13.42
CA LEU A 181 -12.21 -26.94 12.68
C LEU A 181 -10.85 -26.39 12.21
N PRO A 182 -9.77 -26.38 13.02
CA PRO A 182 -8.44 -26.01 12.52
C PRO A 182 -7.99 -26.82 11.32
N GLY A 183 -8.17 -28.16 11.36
CA GLY A 183 -7.83 -29.04 10.25
C GLY A 183 -8.67 -28.78 9.00
N ALA A 184 -9.94 -28.42 9.16
CA ALA A 184 -10.81 -28.02 8.04
C ALA A 184 -10.32 -26.72 7.39
N LEU A 185 -9.98 -25.71 8.19
CA LEU A 185 -9.48 -24.44 7.69
C LEU A 185 -8.11 -24.57 7.03
N SER A 186 -7.22 -25.42 7.56
CA SER A 186 -5.93 -25.68 6.93
C SER A 186 -6.10 -26.36 5.56
N LEU A 187 -6.98 -27.36 5.45
CA LEU A 187 -7.27 -28.00 4.15
C LEU A 187 -7.84 -27.01 3.14
N LEU A 188 -8.83 -26.19 3.54
CA LEU A 188 -9.38 -25.15 2.68
C LEU A 188 -8.32 -24.14 2.24
N GLN A 189 -7.37 -23.80 3.11
CA GLN A 189 -6.25 -22.92 2.76
C GLN A 189 -5.30 -23.58 1.75
N GLU A 190 -5.00 -24.86 1.92
CA GLU A 190 -4.10 -25.62 1.02
C GLU A 190 -4.67 -25.77 -0.39
N VAL A 191 -6.00 -25.91 -0.51
CA VAL A 191 -6.69 -26.08 -1.80
C VAL A 191 -7.06 -24.75 -2.47
N GLY A 192 -6.72 -23.61 -1.85
CA GLY A 192 -6.93 -22.28 -2.42
C GLY A 192 -8.34 -21.72 -2.24
N GLU A 193 -9.03 -22.07 -1.16
CA GLU A 193 -10.35 -21.56 -0.80
C GLU A 193 -10.24 -20.43 0.25
N GLU A 194 -9.39 -19.43 0.00
CA GLU A 194 -9.01 -18.41 1.01
C GLU A 194 -10.21 -17.63 1.56
N LYS A 195 -11.17 -17.29 0.69
CA LYS A 195 -12.37 -16.56 1.10
C LYS A 195 -13.22 -17.36 2.09
N LEU A 196 -13.39 -18.67 1.84
CA LEU A 196 -14.11 -19.55 2.74
C LEU A 196 -13.39 -19.68 4.08
N VAL A 197 -12.06 -19.81 4.07
CA VAL A 197 -11.25 -19.82 5.30
C VAL A 197 -11.53 -18.57 6.14
N LEU A 198 -11.50 -17.39 5.52
CA LEU A 198 -11.76 -16.13 6.23
C LEU A 198 -13.21 -16.00 6.71
N ASP A 199 -14.19 -16.42 5.91
CA ASP A 199 -15.61 -16.35 6.28
C ASP A 199 -15.96 -17.30 7.43
N ILE A 200 -15.46 -18.54 7.38
CA ILE A 200 -15.65 -19.54 8.44
C ILE A 200 -14.89 -19.10 9.69
N GLY A 201 -13.62 -18.70 9.55
CA GLY A 201 -12.78 -18.22 10.65
C GLY A 201 -13.40 -17.02 11.38
N ARG A 202 -13.86 -15.99 10.66
CA ARG A 202 -14.53 -14.81 11.24
C ARG A 202 -15.79 -15.17 12.04
N LYS A 203 -16.58 -16.15 11.57
CA LYS A 203 -17.75 -16.64 12.30
C LYS A 203 -17.36 -17.49 13.51
N ALA A 204 -16.29 -18.28 13.39
CA ALA A 204 -15.81 -19.16 14.44
C ALA A 204 -15.29 -18.40 15.65
N ILE A 205 -14.46 -17.37 15.45
CA ILE A 205 -13.86 -16.59 16.55
C ILE A 205 -14.88 -15.85 17.43
N GLN A 206 -16.12 -15.67 16.94
CA GLN A 206 -17.22 -15.06 17.70
C GLN A 206 -17.85 -16.05 18.69
N LYS A 207 -17.59 -17.36 18.55
CA LYS A 207 -18.17 -18.42 19.38
C LYS A 207 -17.24 -18.79 20.54
N PRO A 208 -17.75 -18.98 21.76
CA PRO A 208 -16.93 -19.37 22.92
C PRO A 208 -16.17 -20.69 22.73
N ASP A 209 -16.76 -21.64 22.00
CA ASP A 209 -16.19 -22.97 21.73
C ASP A 209 -14.91 -22.92 20.88
N ALA A 210 -14.67 -21.83 20.14
CA ALA A 210 -13.47 -21.65 19.33
C ALA A 210 -12.23 -21.28 20.16
N LYS A 211 -12.40 -20.88 21.44
CA LYS A 211 -11.31 -20.39 22.30
C LYS A 211 -10.10 -21.34 22.40
N PRO A 212 -10.28 -22.67 22.57
CA PRO A 212 -9.14 -23.60 22.62
C PRO A 212 -8.35 -23.64 21.32
N TYR A 213 -9.04 -23.42 20.19
CA TYR A 213 -8.52 -23.60 18.83
C TYR A 213 -8.10 -22.29 18.16
N ILE A 214 -8.20 -21.16 18.87
CA ILE A 214 -8.01 -19.83 18.31
C ILE A 214 -6.61 -19.61 17.74
N HIS A 215 -5.59 -20.35 18.22
CA HIS A 215 -4.24 -20.28 17.65
C HIS A 215 -4.27 -20.64 16.16
N ASP A 216 -4.73 -21.84 15.87
CA ASP A 216 -4.68 -22.42 14.54
C ASP A 216 -5.71 -21.80 13.60
N ILE A 217 -6.88 -21.41 14.11
CA ILE A 217 -7.87 -20.65 13.34
C ILE A 217 -7.28 -19.33 12.84
N LEU A 218 -6.60 -18.57 13.71
CA LEU A 218 -5.97 -17.31 13.33
C LEU A 218 -4.80 -17.53 12.37
N LEU A 219 -4.03 -18.60 12.53
CA LEU A 219 -2.95 -18.97 11.62
C LEU A 219 -3.51 -19.28 10.22
N SER A 220 -4.54 -20.12 10.09
CA SER A 220 -5.19 -20.40 8.80
C SER A 220 -5.73 -19.13 8.14
N MET A 221 -6.35 -18.23 8.92
CA MET A 221 -6.83 -16.95 8.41
C MET A 221 -5.67 -16.05 7.93
N ALA A 222 -4.56 -15.99 8.65
CA ALA A 222 -3.40 -15.20 8.25
C ALA A 222 -2.76 -15.73 6.97
N LEU A 223 -2.65 -17.05 6.82
CA LEU A 223 -2.14 -17.70 5.61
C LEU A 223 -3.06 -17.46 4.40
N ALA A 224 -4.38 -17.48 4.61
CA ALA A 224 -5.35 -17.12 3.58
C ALA A 224 -5.19 -15.65 3.12
N GLU A 225 -4.98 -14.70 4.04
CA GLU A 225 -4.68 -13.31 3.68
C GLU A 225 -3.35 -13.17 2.92
N CYS A 226 -2.32 -13.94 3.28
CA CYS A 226 -1.05 -13.98 2.53
C CYS A 226 -1.23 -14.50 1.10
N ALA A 227 -2.04 -15.54 0.91
CA ALA A 227 -2.38 -16.07 -0.42
C ALA A 227 -3.17 -15.05 -1.26
N ILE A 228 -4.14 -14.34 -0.65
CA ILE A 228 -4.84 -13.23 -1.30
C ILE A 228 -3.87 -12.11 -1.68
N ALA A 229 -2.92 -11.78 -0.81
CA ALA A 229 -1.90 -10.76 -1.11
C ALA A 229 -1.09 -11.14 -2.34
N LYS A 230 -0.62 -12.40 -2.39
CA LYS A 230 0.13 -12.96 -3.53
C LYS A 230 -0.64 -12.79 -4.84
N ILE A 231 -1.91 -13.20 -4.88
CA ILE A 231 -2.77 -13.06 -6.08
C ILE A 231 -2.91 -11.60 -6.50
N ASN A 232 -3.03 -10.66 -5.56
CA ASN A 232 -3.12 -9.23 -5.89
C ASN A 232 -1.80 -8.68 -6.45
N PHE A 233 -0.65 -9.11 -5.92
CA PHE A 233 0.65 -8.72 -6.47
C PHE A 233 0.88 -9.27 -7.88
N GLU A 234 0.48 -10.51 -8.15
CA GLU A 234 0.51 -11.09 -9.50
C GLU A 234 -0.35 -10.29 -10.50
N ASN A 235 -1.45 -9.71 -10.02
CA ASN A 235 -2.35 -8.85 -10.80
C ASN A 235 -1.92 -7.36 -10.83
N ASN A 236 -0.73 -7.00 -10.35
CA ASN A 236 -0.23 -5.63 -10.24
C ASN A 236 -1.13 -4.67 -9.42
N LYS A 237 -1.86 -5.22 -8.43
CA LYS A 237 -2.69 -4.46 -7.48
C LYS A 237 -1.95 -4.35 -6.16
N VAL A 238 -0.93 -3.50 -6.08
CA VAL A 238 -0.05 -3.43 -4.90
C VAL A 238 -0.82 -2.96 -3.68
N SER A 239 -1.73 -1.98 -3.83
CA SER A 239 -2.56 -1.49 -2.72
C SER A 239 -3.40 -2.59 -2.06
N PHE A 240 -4.11 -3.39 -2.87
CA PHE A 240 -4.94 -4.50 -2.36
C PHE A 240 -4.11 -5.62 -1.73
N GLY A 241 -2.95 -5.94 -2.30
CA GLY A 241 -2.04 -6.91 -1.72
C GLY A 241 -1.44 -6.44 -0.40
N PHE A 242 -1.09 -5.16 -0.31
CA PHE A 242 -0.63 -4.52 0.92
C PHE A 242 -1.70 -4.55 2.02
N GLU A 243 -2.96 -4.23 1.70
CA GLU A 243 -4.08 -4.32 2.65
C GLU A 243 -4.27 -5.75 3.17
N ALA A 244 -4.13 -6.77 2.32
CA ALA A 244 -4.21 -8.17 2.71
C ALA A 244 -3.07 -8.57 3.66
N LEU A 245 -1.82 -8.20 3.37
CA LEU A 245 -0.70 -8.42 4.29
C LEU A 245 -0.90 -7.70 5.63
N ALA A 246 -1.44 -6.48 5.63
CA ALA A 246 -1.74 -5.75 6.87
C ALA A 246 -2.80 -6.47 7.72
N ARG A 247 -3.81 -7.11 7.10
CA ARG A 247 -4.78 -7.96 7.79
C ARG A 247 -4.13 -9.23 8.35
N ALA A 248 -3.26 -9.89 7.58
CA ALA A 248 -2.48 -11.05 8.05
C ALA A 248 -1.64 -10.69 9.28
N GLN A 249 -0.93 -9.55 9.23
CA GLN A 249 -0.14 -9.02 10.34
C GLN A 249 -1.00 -8.78 11.59
N CYS A 250 -2.20 -8.22 11.43
CA CYS A 250 -3.13 -7.97 12.53
C CYS A 250 -3.56 -9.28 13.21
N LEU A 251 -3.89 -10.31 12.42
CA LEU A 251 -4.26 -11.63 12.92
C LEU A 251 -3.13 -12.27 13.73
N LEU A 252 -1.90 -12.26 13.21
CA LEU A 252 -0.74 -12.83 13.89
C LEU A 252 -0.37 -12.07 15.16
N ARG A 253 -0.48 -10.74 15.19
CA ARG A 253 -0.20 -9.93 16.40
C ARG A 253 -1.26 -10.07 17.48
N SER A 254 -2.46 -10.57 17.16
CA SER A 254 -3.53 -10.73 18.14
C SER A 254 -3.24 -11.80 19.21
N LYS A 255 -2.26 -12.70 18.97
CA LYS A 255 -1.86 -13.75 19.90
C LYS A 255 -0.34 -13.82 20.06
N ILE A 256 0.13 -13.83 21.30
CA ILE A 256 1.57 -13.82 21.65
C ILE A 256 2.33 -14.99 21.00
N SER A 257 1.72 -16.18 20.93
CA SER A 257 2.34 -17.36 20.32
C SER A 257 2.60 -17.19 18.82
N LEU A 258 1.71 -16.49 18.11
CA LEU A 258 1.84 -16.19 16.68
C LEU A 258 2.77 -15.00 16.44
N GLY A 259 2.85 -14.07 17.40
CA GLY A 259 3.72 -12.89 17.34
C GLY A 259 5.23 -13.18 17.34
N LYS A 260 5.65 -14.43 17.58
CA LYS A 260 7.07 -14.85 17.56
C LYS A 260 7.46 -15.61 16.29
N MET A 261 6.51 -15.80 15.36
CA MET A 261 6.73 -16.57 14.16
C MET A 261 7.60 -15.81 13.15
N ALA A 262 8.46 -16.53 12.44
CA ALA A 262 9.24 -15.98 11.33
C ALA A 262 8.34 -15.39 10.22
N LEU A 263 7.14 -15.96 10.04
CA LEU A 263 6.14 -15.46 9.10
C LEU A 263 5.75 -14.00 9.40
N LEU A 264 5.55 -13.63 10.67
CA LEU A 264 5.20 -12.25 11.02
C LEU A 264 6.34 -11.28 10.65
N ALA A 265 7.58 -11.66 10.94
CA ALA A 265 8.75 -10.84 10.58
C ALA A 265 8.87 -10.66 9.06
N GLN A 266 8.62 -11.71 8.27
CA GLN A 266 8.62 -11.64 6.81
C GLN A 266 7.50 -10.74 6.27
N ILE A 267 6.31 -10.78 6.87
CA ILE A 267 5.20 -9.89 6.52
C ILE A 267 5.56 -8.44 6.87
N GLU A 268 6.14 -8.20 8.05
CA GLU A 268 6.59 -6.87 8.48
C GLU A 268 7.63 -6.29 7.51
N GLU A 269 8.64 -7.07 7.14
CA GLU A 269 9.64 -6.67 6.14
C GLU A 269 8.99 -6.38 4.78
N SER A 270 8.09 -7.25 4.32
CA SER A 270 7.38 -7.07 3.04
C SER A 270 6.53 -5.79 3.04
N LEU A 271 5.87 -5.46 4.16
CA LEU A 271 5.10 -4.22 4.30
C LEU A 271 6.02 -2.99 4.28
N GLU A 272 7.17 -3.02 4.94
CA GLU A 272 8.15 -1.93 4.89
C GLU A 272 8.68 -1.70 3.46
N GLU A 273 8.96 -2.78 2.71
CA GLU A 273 9.44 -2.70 1.33
C GLU A 273 8.38 -2.18 0.35
N LEU A 274 7.12 -2.58 0.52
CA LEU A 274 6.03 -2.22 -0.39
C LEU A 274 5.40 -0.85 -0.07
N ALA A 275 5.67 -0.27 1.10
CA ALA A 275 5.05 0.97 1.55
C ALA A 275 5.20 2.15 0.55
N PRO A 276 6.37 2.41 -0.08
CA PRO A 276 6.50 3.50 -1.05
C PRO A 276 5.61 3.29 -2.28
N ALA A 277 5.63 2.08 -2.87
CA ALA A 277 4.84 1.76 -4.05
C ALA A 277 3.33 1.81 -3.77
N CYS A 278 2.89 1.25 -2.64
CA CYS A 278 1.51 1.28 -2.20
C CYS A 278 1.00 2.72 -1.98
N THR A 279 1.81 3.55 -1.32
CA THR A 279 1.50 4.98 -1.09
C THR A 279 1.26 5.69 -2.42
N LEU A 280 2.16 5.49 -3.38
CA LEU A 280 2.07 6.08 -4.72
C LEU A 280 0.83 5.60 -5.50
N GLU A 281 0.49 4.31 -5.43
CA GLU A 281 -0.71 3.75 -6.08
C GLU A 281 -1.99 4.36 -5.50
N ILE A 282 -2.11 4.44 -4.16
CA ILE A 282 -3.30 5.00 -3.51
C ILE A 282 -3.44 6.50 -3.80
N LEU A 283 -2.34 7.26 -3.81
CA LEU A 283 -2.37 8.68 -4.18
C LEU A 283 -2.83 8.91 -5.63
N SER A 284 -2.65 7.91 -6.50
CA SER A 284 -3.07 7.94 -7.91
C SER A 284 -4.56 7.62 -8.11
N MET A 285 -5.25 7.10 -7.09
CA MET A 285 -6.65 6.73 -7.21
C MET A 285 -7.54 7.97 -7.42
N PRO A 286 -8.68 7.83 -8.13
CA PRO A 286 -9.63 8.92 -8.31
C PRO A 286 -10.09 9.49 -6.96
N ARG A 287 -10.22 10.82 -6.91
CA ARG A 287 -10.68 11.56 -5.74
C ARG A 287 -12.21 11.44 -5.61
N SER A 288 -12.66 10.26 -5.19
CA SER A 288 -14.05 9.99 -4.82
C SER A 288 -14.19 9.95 -3.29
N PRO A 289 -15.39 10.20 -2.74
CA PRO A 289 -15.63 10.06 -1.30
C PRO A 289 -15.33 8.65 -0.77
N GLU A 290 -15.49 7.63 -1.62
CA GLU A 290 -15.14 6.23 -1.30
C GLU A 290 -13.64 6.04 -1.04
N ASN A 291 -12.78 6.83 -1.69
CA ASN A 291 -11.33 6.75 -1.54
C ASN A 291 -10.76 7.75 -0.53
N ALA A 292 -11.61 8.56 0.12
CA ALA A 292 -11.16 9.63 1.00
C ALA A 292 -10.31 9.12 2.17
N GLU A 293 -10.73 8.04 2.83
CA GLU A 293 -9.99 7.44 3.94
C GLU A 293 -8.68 6.77 3.47
N ARG A 294 -8.71 6.09 2.32
CA ARG A 294 -7.49 5.51 1.72
C ARG A 294 -6.48 6.61 1.40
N ARG A 295 -6.92 7.72 0.80
CA ARG A 295 -6.08 8.87 0.47
C ARG A 295 -5.48 9.49 1.74
N ARG A 296 -6.27 9.67 2.80
CA ARG A 296 -5.76 10.17 4.09
C ARG A 296 -4.68 9.23 4.66
N GLY A 297 -4.91 7.92 4.60
CA GLY A 297 -3.93 6.91 4.99
C GLY A 297 -2.64 7.00 4.18
N ALA A 298 -2.73 7.17 2.86
CA ALA A 298 -1.56 7.33 1.99
C ALA A 298 -0.77 8.61 2.28
N ILE A 299 -1.44 9.72 2.57
CA ILE A 299 -0.76 10.96 2.98
C ILE A 299 -0.05 10.76 4.33
N ALA A 300 -0.67 10.07 5.29
CA ALA A 300 -0.03 9.74 6.55
C ALA A 300 1.19 8.82 6.36
N ALA A 301 1.09 7.82 5.47
CA ALA A 301 2.21 6.96 5.10
C ALA A 301 3.34 7.73 4.43
N LEU A 302 3.02 8.66 3.51
CA LEU A 302 4.00 9.54 2.88
C LEU A 302 4.73 10.40 3.91
N ARG A 303 4.01 10.97 4.89
CA ARG A 303 4.62 11.72 6.00
C ARG A 303 5.56 10.86 6.82
N GLU A 304 5.20 9.62 7.10
CA GLU A 304 6.05 8.70 7.86
C GLU A 304 7.30 8.30 7.06
N LEU A 305 7.17 8.02 5.76
CA LEU A 305 8.32 7.76 4.89
C LEU A 305 9.28 8.96 4.89
N LEU A 306 8.76 10.17 4.70
CA LEU A 306 9.54 11.42 4.75
C LEU A 306 10.21 11.61 6.11
N ARG A 307 9.50 11.36 7.21
CA ARG A 307 10.06 11.44 8.56
C ARG A 307 11.25 10.48 8.72
N GLN A 308 11.13 9.25 8.23
CA GLN A 308 12.21 8.26 8.25
C GLN A 308 13.38 8.65 7.34
N GLY A 309 13.12 9.28 6.19
CA GLY A 309 14.19 9.76 5.30
C GLY A 309 14.96 10.94 5.88
N LEU A 310 14.26 11.89 6.49
CA LEU A 310 14.85 13.09 7.07
C LEU A 310 15.61 12.82 8.38
N ASP A 311 15.27 11.73 9.08
CA ASP A 311 15.93 11.31 10.30
C ASP A 311 17.16 10.45 9.98
N ALA A 312 18.35 10.98 10.26
CA ALA A 312 19.62 10.32 9.94
C ALA A 312 19.83 8.98 10.68
N GLU A 313 19.09 8.73 11.77
CA GLU A 313 19.20 7.49 12.55
C GLU A 313 18.26 6.39 12.06
N MET A 314 17.28 6.73 11.22
CA MET A 314 16.27 5.80 10.75
C MET A 314 16.60 5.25 9.37
N SER A 315 16.52 3.92 9.22
CA SER A 315 16.61 3.29 7.91
C SER A 315 15.31 3.50 7.14
N CYS A 316 15.36 4.13 5.98
CA CYS A 316 14.25 4.21 5.04
C CYS A 316 14.49 3.29 3.83
N ARG A 317 13.44 2.63 3.34
CA ARG A 317 13.51 1.74 2.16
C ARG A 317 13.40 2.49 0.82
N VAL A 318 13.18 3.81 0.84
CA VAL A 318 13.15 4.65 -0.36
C VAL A 318 14.59 4.87 -0.85
N GLN A 319 14.89 4.39 -2.06
CA GLN A 319 16.24 4.48 -2.65
C GLN A 319 16.43 5.78 -3.46
N ASP A 320 15.44 6.16 -4.26
CA ASP A 320 15.47 7.35 -5.14
C ASP A 320 14.43 8.36 -4.67
N TRP A 321 14.85 9.20 -3.72
CA TRP A 321 14.03 10.25 -3.13
C TRP A 321 13.50 11.27 -4.15
N PRO A 322 14.35 11.85 -5.04
CA PRO A 322 13.88 12.78 -6.06
C PRO A 322 12.76 12.20 -6.92
N CYS A 323 12.96 11.00 -7.49
CA CYS A 323 11.94 10.38 -8.35
C CYS A 323 10.66 10.04 -7.58
N PHE A 324 10.79 9.52 -6.35
CA PHE A 324 9.66 9.19 -5.50
C PHE A 324 8.82 10.43 -5.15
N LEU A 325 9.46 11.53 -4.73
CA LEU A 325 8.76 12.74 -4.33
C LEU A 325 8.16 13.49 -5.50
N ILE A 326 8.82 13.55 -6.66
CA ILE A 326 8.21 14.11 -7.88
C ILE A 326 6.91 13.37 -8.20
N GLN A 327 6.92 12.03 -8.16
CA GLN A 327 5.70 11.24 -8.38
C GLN A 327 4.62 11.50 -7.33
N ALA A 328 5.00 11.62 -6.05
CA ALA A 328 4.07 11.89 -4.97
C ALA A 328 3.43 13.28 -5.10
N PHE A 329 4.25 14.33 -5.26
CA PHE A 329 3.82 15.74 -5.32
C PHE A 329 2.90 15.98 -6.51
N ASN A 330 3.17 15.36 -7.66
CA ASN A 330 2.29 15.43 -8.84
C ASN A 330 0.89 14.85 -8.61
N ARG A 331 0.68 14.07 -7.54
CA ARG A 331 -0.60 13.46 -7.18
C ARG A 331 -1.29 14.17 -6.03
N LEU A 332 -0.61 15.08 -5.34
CA LEU A 332 -1.12 15.84 -4.20
C LEU A 332 -1.85 17.12 -4.64
N MET A 333 -2.73 17.61 -3.78
CA MET A 333 -3.31 18.95 -3.87
C MET A 333 -2.38 19.98 -3.24
N ALA A 334 -2.51 21.24 -3.63
CA ALA A 334 -1.76 22.33 -3.00
C ALA A 334 -1.96 22.36 -1.47
N THR A 335 -3.20 22.13 -0.98
CA THR A 335 -3.50 22.02 0.46
C THR A 335 -2.74 20.87 1.12
N GLU A 336 -2.70 19.70 0.47
CA GLU A 336 -2.02 18.53 1.01
C GLU A 336 -0.50 18.70 1.01
N ILE A 337 0.07 19.43 0.03
CA ILE A 337 1.50 19.76 -0.03
C ILE A 337 1.88 20.71 1.11
N VAL A 338 1.12 21.79 1.30
CA VAL A 338 1.35 22.75 2.38
C VAL A 338 1.25 22.08 3.75
N ASP A 339 0.30 21.16 3.93
CA ASP A 339 0.12 20.42 5.17
C ASP A 339 1.07 19.20 5.30
N LEU A 340 1.83 18.84 4.27
CA LEU A 340 2.62 17.60 4.27
C LEU A 340 3.73 17.65 5.32
N LEU A 341 4.45 18.77 5.38
CA LEU A 341 5.66 18.97 6.18
C LEU A 341 5.65 20.35 6.85
N PRO A 342 6.38 20.52 7.97
CA PRO A 342 6.63 21.85 8.54
C PRO A 342 7.65 22.62 7.70
N TRP A 343 7.20 23.19 6.58
CA TRP A 343 8.07 23.84 5.58
C TRP A 343 8.89 25.00 6.14
N ASP A 344 8.36 25.75 7.12
CA ASP A 344 9.06 26.87 7.77
C ASP A 344 10.32 26.39 8.50
N ASP A 345 10.18 25.35 9.32
CA ASP A 345 11.29 24.74 10.07
C ASP A 345 12.33 24.15 9.10
N LEU A 346 11.85 23.48 8.06
CA LEU A 346 12.69 22.92 7.00
C LEU A 346 13.47 24.00 6.25
N ALA A 347 12.87 25.16 5.98
CA ALA A 347 13.58 26.28 5.36
C ALA A 347 14.70 26.82 6.28
N LEU A 348 14.43 26.96 7.58
CA LEU A 348 15.42 27.39 8.55
C LEU A 348 16.62 26.43 8.62
N THR A 349 16.35 25.12 8.69
CA THR A 349 17.41 24.09 8.67
C THR A 349 18.24 24.18 7.39
N ARG A 350 17.60 24.33 6.23
CA ARG A 350 18.28 24.38 4.91
C ARG A 350 19.23 25.56 4.76
N ARG A 351 18.96 26.68 5.46
CA ARG A 351 19.82 27.87 5.48
C ARG A 351 21.17 27.57 6.15
N ASN A 352 21.21 26.70 7.15
CA ASN A 352 22.43 26.29 7.84
C ASN A 352 23.15 25.16 7.10
N LYS A 353 23.84 25.51 6.01
CA LYS A 353 24.58 24.57 5.13
C LYS A 353 25.58 23.66 5.86
N LYS A 354 26.06 24.02 7.06
CA LYS A 354 27.07 23.25 7.79
C LYS A 354 26.46 22.19 8.70
N SER A 355 25.15 22.22 8.94
CA SER A 355 24.48 21.24 9.80
C SER A 355 24.33 19.89 9.10
N LEU A 356 24.45 18.79 9.85
CA LEU A 356 24.20 17.44 9.35
C LEU A 356 22.75 17.29 8.86
N GLU A 357 21.80 17.85 9.63
CA GLU A 357 20.37 17.88 9.30
C GLU A 357 20.13 18.53 7.92
N SER A 358 20.81 19.64 7.60
CA SER A 358 20.69 20.25 6.27
C SER A 358 21.22 19.34 5.16
N HIS A 359 22.25 18.53 5.40
CA HIS A 359 22.78 17.62 4.38
C HIS A 359 21.82 16.46 4.12
N THR A 360 21.32 15.82 5.19
CA THR A 360 20.30 14.77 5.09
C THR A 360 19.04 15.29 4.40
N GLN A 361 18.57 16.47 4.81
CA GLN A 361 17.42 17.12 4.19
C GLN A 361 17.62 17.37 2.70
N ARG A 362 18.80 17.81 2.25
CA ARG A 362 19.08 18.08 0.82
C ARG A 362 19.13 16.80 -0.02
N ALA A 363 19.48 15.66 0.58
CA ALA A 363 19.46 14.36 -0.09
C ALA A 363 18.03 13.81 -0.28
N VAL A 364 17.12 14.16 0.64
CA VAL A 364 15.73 13.69 0.64
C VAL A 364 14.81 14.66 -0.08
N ILE A 365 14.88 15.95 0.26
CA ILE A 365 14.05 17.02 -0.27
C ILE A 365 14.96 17.94 -1.10
N ASP A 366 14.88 17.78 -2.41
CA ASP A 366 15.62 18.59 -3.37
C ASP A 366 14.99 19.98 -3.57
N PHE A 367 15.60 20.74 -4.49
CA PHE A 367 15.11 22.05 -4.90
C PHE A 367 13.68 21.98 -5.44
N ASP A 368 13.40 21.03 -6.33
CA ASP A 368 12.12 20.92 -7.03
C ASP A 368 10.97 20.73 -6.03
N CYS A 369 11.18 19.93 -4.99
CA CYS A 369 10.20 19.75 -3.91
C CYS A 369 9.90 21.07 -3.18
N PHE A 370 10.93 21.85 -2.85
CA PHE A 370 10.77 23.17 -2.22
C PHE A 370 10.10 24.18 -3.15
N TYR A 371 10.42 24.14 -4.44
CA TYR A 371 9.78 24.99 -5.43
C TYR A 371 8.29 24.68 -5.56
N VAL A 372 7.91 23.40 -5.64
CA VAL A 372 6.50 23.00 -5.64
C VAL A 372 5.79 23.45 -4.35
N ALA A 373 6.44 23.34 -3.19
CA ALA A 373 5.89 23.84 -1.94
C ALA A 373 5.71 25.37 -1.95
N LEU A 374 6.68 26.13 -2.47
CA LEU A 374 6.59 27.57 -2.66
C LEU A 374 5.36 27.93 -3.51
N ILE A 375 5.22 27.32 -4.69
CA ILE A 375 4.09 27.56 -5.59
C ILE A 375 2.75 27.18 -4.93
N ALA A 376 2.71 26.08 -4.16
CA ALA A 376 1.50 25.68 -3.43
C ALA A 376 1.09 26.72 -2.37
N HIS A 377 2.04 27.28 -1.61
CA HIS A 377 1.77 28.34 -0.64
C HIS A 377 1.26 29.62 -1.32
N ILE A 378 1.86 30.02 -2.44
CA ILE A 378 1.40 31.18 -3.23
C ILE A 378 -0.03 30.94 -3.74
N ALA A 379 -0.28 29.79 -4.36
CA ALA A 379 -1.59 29.46 -4.95
C ALA A 379 -2.71 29.45 -3.90
N LEU A 380 -2.49 28.82 -2.73
CA LEU A 380 -3.46 28.81 -1.64
C LEU A 380 -3.60 30.18 -0.99
N GLY A 381 -2.49 30.87 -0.72
CA GLY A 381 -2.49 32.20 -0.12
C GLY A 381 -3.27 33.20 -0.96
N PHE A 382 -3.10 33.14 -2.28
CA PHE A 382 -3.87 33.96 -3.21
C PHE A 382 -5.34 33.56 -3.25
N SER A 383 -5.62 32.26 -3.46
CA SER A 383 -7.00 31.74 -3.62
C SER A 383 -7.87 32.00 -2.39
N PHE A 384 -7.30 31.85 -1.18
CA PHE A 384 -8.00 32.07 0.08
C PHE A 384 -7.74 33.45 0.71
N LYS A 385 -7.02 34.35 0.02
CA LYS A 385 -6.64 35.69 0.51
C LYS A 385 -5.94 35.65 1.89
N GLN A 386 -5.07 34.66 2.10
CA GLN A 386 -4.33 34.46 3.34
C GLN A 386 -2.91 34.99 3.23
N THR A 387 -2.67 36.19 3.76
CA THR A 387 -1.33 36.81 3.80
C THR A 387 -0.30 36.00 4.57
N LYS A 388 -0.73 35.19 5.55
CA LYS A 388 0.16 34.27 6.28
C LYS A 388 0.83 33.25 5.36
N LEU A 389 0.09 32.66 4.41
CA LEU A 389 0.64 31.70 3.46
C LEU A 389 1.57 32.38 2.45
N ILE A 390 1.26 33.61 2.05
CA ILE A 390 2.15 34.40 1.16
C ILE A 390 3.45 34.80 1.88
N ASN A 391 3.39 35.14 3.17
CA ASN A 391 4.60 35.38 3.97
C ASN A 391 5.47 34.12 4.07
N ARG A 392 4.88 32.95 4.33
CA ARG A 392 5.61 31.67 4.30
C ARG A 392 6.25 31.39 2.94
N ALA A 393 5.52 31.64 1.85
CA ALA A 393 6.09 31.54 0.50
C ALA A 393 7.31 32.45 0.33
N LYS A 394 7.23 33.71 0.75
CA LYS A 394 8.35 34.67 0.73
C LYS A 394 9.55 34.15 1.53
N ASP A 395 9.34 33.58 2.72
CA ASP A 395 10.41 33.03 3.56
C ASP A 395 11.09 31.80 2.93
N ILE A 396 10.30 30.91 2.32
CA ILE A 396 10.81 29.76 1.56
C ILE A 396 11.63 30.25 0.36
N CYS A 397 11.10 31.20 -0.41
CA CYS A 397 11.75 31.78 -1.58
C CYS A 397 13.11 32.41 -1.22
N GLY A 398 13.14 33.27 -0.19
CA GLY A 398 14.38 33.90 0.27
C GLY A 398 15.42 32.88 0.77
N THR A 399 14.95 31.78 1.37
CA THR A 399 15.83 30.68 1.79
C THR A 399 16.45 29.95 0.59
N LEU A 400 15.69 29.68 -0.47
CA LEU A 400 16.22 29.05 -1.69
C LEU A 400 17.24 29.95 -2.38
N ILE A 401 16.94 31.25 -2.53
CA ILE A 401 17.87 32.24 -3.09
C ILE A 401 19.17 32.27 -2.28
N ALA A 402 19.10 32.41 -0.95
CA ALA A 402 20.28 32.51 -0.09
C ALA A 402 21.08 31.21 -0.01
N SER A 403 20.42 30.05 -0.05
CA SER A 403 21.05 28.76 0.19
C SER A 403 21.54 28.07 -1.09
N GLU A 404 20.90 28.29 -2.23
CA GLU A 404 21.24 27.62 -3.50
C GLU A 404 21.69 28.60 -4.58
N GLY A 405 21.50 29.91 -4.39
CA GLY A 405 21.91 30.92 -5.37
C GLY A 405 21.06 30.94 -6.63
N ILE A 406 19.86 30.37 -6.57
CA ILE A 406 18.93 30.26 -7.70
C ILE A 406 18.19 31.59 -7.89
N ASP A 407 18.00 31.99 -9.15
CA ASP A 407 17.29 33.20 -9.50
C ASP A 407 15.77 32.98 -9.40
N LEU A 408 15.19 33.35 -8.25
CA LEU A 408 13.75 33.34 -7.98
C LEU A 408 13.19 34.77 -7.84
N LYS A 409 13.78 35.75 -8.54
CA LYS A 409 13.41 37.16 -8.38
C LYS A 409 11.96 37.45 -8.79
N LEU A 410 11.39 36.70 -9.74
CA LEU A 410 9.98 36.87 -10.11
C LEU A 410 9.09 36.42 -8.97
N GLU A 411 9.32 35.22 -8.42
CA GLU A 411 8.54 34.66 -7.33
C GLU A 411 8.63 35.56 -6.07
N GLU A 412 9.82 36.08 -5.77
CA GLU A 412 10.03 37.04 -4.67
C GLU A 412 9.26 38.34 -4.89
N ALA A 413 9.39 38.96 -6.08
CA ALA A 413 8.66 40.17 -6.43
C ALA A 413 7.14 39.96 -6.41
N PHE A 414 6.69 38.79 -6.87
CA PHE A 414 5.28 38.42 -6.88
C PHE A 414 4.74 38.25 -5.45
N CYS A 415 5.49 37.61 -4.55
CA CYS A 415 5.11 37.53 -3.14
C CYS A 415 5.00 38.93 -2.49
N LEU A 416 5.96 39.83 -2.74
CA LEU A 416 5.92 41.21 -2.24
C LEU A 416 4.72 41.98 -2.77
N PHE A 417 4.41 41.83 -4.06
CA PHE A 417 3.23 42.44 -4.68
C PHE A 417 1.92 41.93 -4.04
N LEU A 418 1.79 40.61 -3.85
CA LEU A 418 0.61 40.01 -3.19
C LEU A 418 0.44 40.44 -1.73
N LEU A 419 1.52 40.86 -1.06
CA LEU A 419 1.49 41.43 0.30
C LEU A 419 1.20 42.94 0.31
N GLY A 420 1.20 43.61 -0.86
CA GLY A 420 1.08 45.06 -0.96
C GLY A 420 2.38 45.83 -0.67
N GLU A 421 3.50 45.12 -0.54
CA GLU A 421 4.84 45.67 -0.29
C GLU A 421 5.63 45.93 -1.59
N GLY A 422 5.16 45.39 -2.73
CA GLY A 422 5.84 45.44 -4.03
C GLY A 422 5.08 46.23 -5.09
N ASN A 423 5.79 46.58 -6.18
CA ASN A 423 5.23 47.32 -7.32
C ASN A 423 4.88 46.36 -8.48
N GLU A 424 3.69 46.51 -9.05
CA GLU A 424 3.23 45.77 -10.24
C GLU A 424 4.21 45.87 -11.41
N ALA A 425 4.76 47.07 -11.66
CA ALA A 425 5.72 47.29 -12.74
C ALA A 425 7.00 46.45 -12.58
N GLN A 426 7.43 46.18 -11.35
CA GLN A 426 8.60 45.35 -11.07
C GLN A 426 8.31 43.87 -11.38
N VAL A 427 7.11 43.39 -11.06
CA VAL A 427 6.69 42.01 -11.39
C VAL A 427 6.63 41.81 -12.91
N ILE A 428 6.02 42.77 -13.63
CA ILE A 428 5.92 42.71 -15.10
C ILE A 428 7.31 42.73 -15.76
N ASP A 429 8.21 43.61 -15.30
CA ASP A 429 9.60 43.64 -15.78
C ASP A 429 10.31 42.30 -15.59
N LYS A 430 10.18 41.69 -14.40
CA LYS A 430 10.80 40.40 -14.08
C LYS A 430 10.20 39.25 -14.89
N LEU A 431 8.90 39.28 -15.14
CA LEU A 431 8.22 38.30 -15.99
C LEU A 431 8.72 38.40 -17.44
N GLN A 432 8.80 39.62 -17.99
CA GLN A 432 9.33 39.87 -19.33
C GLN A 432 10.79 39.41 -19.47
N GLN A 433 11.62 39.66 -18.46
CA GLN A 433 13.01 39.19 -18.44
C GLN A 433 13.09 37.65 -18.50
N LEU A 434 12.24 36.94 -17.75
CA LEU A 434 12.17 35.48 -17.81
C LEU A 434 11.71 34.96 -19.17
N GLU A 435 10.67 35.55 -19.76
CA GLU A 435 10.18 35.17 -21.10
C GLU A 435 11.24 35.34 -22.18
N LEU A 436 12.05 36.41 -22.10
CA LEU A 436 13.18 36.65 -23.00
C LEU A 436 14.30 35.62 -22.84
N ASN A 437 14.55 35.14 -21.61
CA ASN A 437 15.61 34.18 -21.31
C ASN A 437 15.28 32.74 -21.73
N VAL A 438 14.01 32.40 -21.93
CA VAL A 438 13.56 31.06 -22.37
C VAL A 438 13.80 30.82 -23.88
N ASN A 439 14.28 31.81 -24.65
CA ASN A 439 14.52 31.67 -26.10
C ASN A 439 15.91 32.12 -26.55
N PRO A 440 16.72 31.23 -27.18
CA PRO A 440 17.58 31.69 -28.27
C PRO A 440 17.52 30.75 -29.50
N ALA A 441 16.60 31.04 -30.44
CA ALA A 441 16.80 30.85 -31.89
C ALA A 441 15.70 31.58 -32.70
N PRO A 442 16.02 32.10 -33.91
CA PRO A 442 15.51 33.39 -34.36
C PRO A 442 14.18 33.28 -35.09
N ARG A 443 13.21 34.13 -34.71
CA ARG A 443 12.15 34.51 -35.65
C ARG A 443 12.77 35.41 -36.69
N ILE A 444 13.07 34.84 -37.86
CA ILE A 444 13.17 35.59 -39.11
C ILE A 444 11.81 36.27 -39.28
N LEU A 445 11.69 37.51 -38.82
CA LEU A 445 10.61 38.40 -39.22
C LEU A 445 11.06 39.07 -40.52
N ILE A 446 10.55 38.46 -41.59
CA ILE A 446 10.52 38.97 -42.94
C ILE A 446 10.13 40.45 -42.90
N SER A 447 11.03 41.29 -43.44
CA SER A 447 10.79 42.68 -43.78
C SER A 447 9.56 42.78 -44.69
N GLY A 448 8.44 43.21 -44.13
CA GLY A 448 7.30 43.70 -44.88
C GLY A 448 7.37 45.22 -44.94
N LYS A 449 8.00 45.75 -45.98
CA LYS A 449 7.96 47.18 -46.34
C LYS A 449 6.51 47.69 -46.35
N GLU A 450 6.23 48.70 -45.54
CA GLU A 450 5.14 49.64 -45.82
C GLU A 450 5.33 50.25 -47.21
N LYS A 451 4.32 50.08 -48.06
CA LYS A 451 4.06 50.99 -49.18
C LYS A 451 2.65 51.52 -49.00
N ASN A 452 2.58 52.79 -48.62
CA ASN A 452 1.43 53.67 -48.78
C ASN A 452 0.99 53.69 -50.26
N VAL A 453 -0.29 53.38 -50.54
CA VAL A 453 -1.03 53.99 -51.66
C VAL A 453 -2.50 54.14 -51.27
N ALA A 454 -3.04 55.30 -51.64
CA ALA A 454 -4.30 55.91 -51.26
C ALA A 454 -5.58 55.22 -51.74
N THR A 455 -6.65 55.58 -51.03
CA THR A 455 -8.08 55.53 -51.34
C THR A 455 -8.47 55.57 -52.82
N SER A 456 -9.35 54.65 -53.23
CA SER A 456 -10.49 54.95 -54.09
C SER A 456 -11.60 53.92 -53.90
N VAL A 457 -12.79 54.47 -53.69
CA VAL A 457 -14.10 53.83 -53.56
C VAL A 457 -14.53 53.13 -54.86
N LYS A 458 -15.10 51.93 -54.75
CA LYS A 458 -16.37 51.46 -55.37
C LYS A 458 -16.53 49.94 -55.19
N SER A 459 -17.61 49.54 -54.53
CA SER A 459 -18.22 48.21 -54.61
C SER A 459 -19.02 48.08 -55.93
N PRO A 460 -19.76 46.98 -56.22
CA PRO A 460 -19.74 45.59 -55.71
C PRO A 460 -19.68 44.55 -56.86
N VAL A 461 -19.80 43.24 -56.55
CA VAL A 461 -20.80 42.29 -57.13
C VAL A 461 -20.31 40.81 -57.19
N THR A 462 -21.06 39.96 -56.47
CA THR A 462 -21.40 38.50 -56.63
C THR A 462 -20.32 37.40 -56.57
N SER A 463 -20.46 36.48 -55.60
CA SER A 463 -20.95 35.07 -55.71
C SER A 463 -19.80 34.07 -55.92
N CYS A 464 -19.65 32.95 -55.23
CA CYS A 464 -20.56 32.10 -54.46
C CYS A 464 -19.97 31.75 -53.09
#